data_AF-A0A6M0S8T3-F1
#
_entry.id   AF-A0A6M0S8T3-F1
#
_cell.length_a   1.000
_cell.length_b   1.000
_cell.length_c   1.000
_cell.angle_alpha   90.00
_cell.angle_beta   90.00
_cell.angle_gamma   90.00
#
_symmetry.space_group_name_H-M   'P 1'
#
loop_
_entity.id
_entity.type
_entity.pdbx_description
1 polymer ?
#
loop_
_entity_poly.entity_id
_entity_poly.type
_entity_poly.pdbx_seq_one_letter_code
_entity_poly.pdbx_strand_id
1 'polypeptide(L)'
;MSNLLQLRFVTGLATLRSATCCAMSVAVSCLCLSVAWAQESPLGEAIEDFEYWQDLCQLHISAAEDKAAEEEEKEEYAKALMACEQAIALEPEDANIWVLHSSILLNTQKYPESISSANRALLFDPEHSLAITYQCVAYSALKQTETALDHCNQALRINGNWGNENPALAWLYRGVILAQEEEYGRALVAYERTLLLEPEYSFALARKCDAHFALQQASLALESCNAALGVNQDWGEASPAMVWTTIGKTHTQLELYNEAIAAYDQALNLDPMSAITWVAQGQVLAQIEQTEESLVSFVQAVGIKADFADALLGQCMALNRLAIDAEVKDQGKLYEQSLAACEAALAGDSDWGENSPANAWHERSIALTGTGKYDEALASINRAVGLEPRYAEAYNQRSIVYWYLKDYGWALEANQQALAIDATYDHGWFTRGLIFRAQEQYLQALEAYNRGLGLNPWNDWAWTNRSLVLWELGDYEEAIVSAEEALNLNDDSVQAWYNRGAAQSALKDYRGAIESYDEVLDRDEKYAGALTGRGVARFHLGEHEDAMMDLQMALALNPEDELAKETLEALSLEGQGEGDK
;
A
#
# COMPACT_ATOMS: atom_id res chain seq x y z
N MET A 1 63.95 -1.81 6.71
CA MET A 1 63.35 -3.12 6.40
C MET A 1 62.43 -2.88 5.20
N SER A 2 62.87 -2.99 3.94
CA SER A 2 63.87 -3.89 3.34
C SER A 2 63.40 -5.35 3.37
N ASN A 3 63.45 -6.14 2.28
CA ASN A 3 63.87 -5.81 0.90
C ASN A 3 63.38 -6.88 -0.09
N LEU A 4 63.25 -6.47 -1.36
CA LEU A 4 63.58 -7.19 -2.61
C LEU A 4 63.97 -8.69 -2.55
N LEU A 5 63.42 -9.46 -3.50
CA LEU A 5 64.18 -10.49 -4.23
C LEU A 5 63.74 -10.53 -5.72
N GLN A 6 64.71 -10.63 -6.62
CA GLN A 6 64.59 -10.62 -8.09
C GLN A 6 65.30 -11.86 -8.70
N LEU A 7 65.41 -11.93 -10.04
CA LEU A 7 66.31 -12.77 -10.88
C LEU A 7 65.70 -14.14 -11.25
N ARG A 8 65.89 -14.77 -12.44
CA ARG A 8 66.55 -14.51 -13.75
C ARG A 8 65.99 -15.57 -14.77
N PHE A 9 66.17 -15.55 -16.11
CA PHE A 9 66.87 -14.69 -17.08
C PHE A 9 65.94 -14.50 -18.33
N VAL A 10 66.21 -14.52 -19.66
CA VAL A 10 67.32 -14.82 -20.61
C VAL A 10 67.30 -13.75 -21.77
N THR A 11 67.89 -13.99 -22.94
CA THR A 11 68.21 -13.05 -24.05
C THR A 11 67.61 -13.41 -25.43
N GLY A 12 67.51 -12.43 -26.36
CA GLY A 12 67.46 -12.65 -27.83
C GLY A 12 66.60 -11.65 -28.65
N LEU A 13 66.96 -10.40 -28.96
CA LEU A 13 68.10 -9.84 -29.74
C LEU A 13 67.95 -9.88 -31.30
N ALA A 14 67.27 -8.89 -31.90
CA ALA A 14 67.45 -8.33 -33.27
C ALA A 14 66.47 -7.13 -33.46
N THR A 15 66.85 -5.84 -33.55
CA THR A 15 67.51 -5.07 -34.64
C THR A 15 66.70 -5.01 -35.95
N LEU A 16 66.45 -3.88 -36.63
CA LEU A 16 67.16 -2.57 -36.69
C LEU A 16 66.22 -1.33 -36.83
N ARG A 17 66.73 -0.14 -36.41
CA ARG A 17 66.71 1.23 -37.04
C ARG A 17 65.50 1.72 -37.86
N SER A 18 65.15 3.03 -37.94
CA SER A 18 65.54 4.32 -37.31
C SER A 18 64.59 5.43 -37.89
N ALA A 19 64.52 6.71 -37.47
CA ALA A 19 65.46 7.55 -36.72
C ALA A 19 64.77 8.80 -36.07
N THR A 20 65.40 9.35 -35.03
CA THR A 20 65.66 10.79 -34.69
C THR A 20 64.75 11.95 -35.18
N CYS A 21 64.63 13.09 -34.47
CA CYS A 21 64.91 13.52 -33.08
C CYS A 21 64.58 15.05 -32.95
N CYS A 22 64.39 15.59 -31.72
CA CYS A 22 64.47 17.03 -31.38
C CYS A 22 63.41 17.99 -31.99
N ALA A 23 63.14 19.20 -31.46
CA ALA A 23 63.39 19.75 -30.11
C ALA A 23 62.55 21.03 -29.85
N MET A 24 62.36 21.32 -28.56
CA MET A 24 62.26 22.64 -27.88
C MET A 24 61.49 23.85 -28.48
N SER A 25 60.63 24.37 -27.58
CA SER A 25 60.46 25.78 -27.18
C SER A 25 59.69 26.80 -28.04
N VAL A 26 58.57 27.24 -27.42
CA VAL A 26 58.14 28.65 -27.26
C VAL A 26 57.94 29.51 -28.51
N ALA A 27 56.67 29.73 -28.83
CA ALA A 27 56.17 31.00 -29.35
C ALA A 27 54.85 31.35 -28.63
N VAL A 28 54.63 32.64 -28.35
CA VAL A 28 53.34 33.15 -27.83
C VAL A 28 52.56 33.73 -29.00
N SER A 29 51.32 33.29 -29.20
CA SER A 29 50.42 33.87 -30.20
C SER A 29 48.96 33.61 -29.82
N CYS A 30 48.19 34.67 -29.62
CA CYS A 30 46.73 34.61 -29.70
C CYS A 30 46.33 34.14 -31.09
N LEU A 31 45.39 33.19 -31.18
CA LEU A 31 44.66 32.89 -32.41
C LEU A 31 43.24 32.48 -32.03
N CYS A 32 42.26 33.19 -32.58
CA CYS A 32 40.86 32.80 -32.48
C CYS A 32 40.65 31.53 -33.33
N LEU A 33 40.08 30.48 -32.76
CA LEU A 33 39.67 29.30 -33.51
C LEU A 33 38.17 29.42 -33.83
N SER A 34 37.89 29.91 -35.04
CA SER A 34 36.57 29.80 -35.65
C SER A 34 36.19 28.33 -35.81
N VAL A 35 35.07 27.92 -35.23
CA VAL A 35 34.53 26.56 -35.39
C VAL A 35 34.04 26.41 -36.83
N ALA A 36 34.64 25.47 -37.58
CA ALA A 36 34.24 25.16 -38.93
C ALA A 36 33.33 23.91 -38.93
N TRP A 37 32.03 24.13 -39.09
CA TRP A 37 31.06 23.09 -39.49
C TRP A 37 30.50 23.48 -40.86
N ALA A 38 31.15 23.00 -41.91
CA ALA A 38 30.66 23.10 -43.28
C ALA A 38 30.12 21.74 -43.70
N GLN A 39 28.82 21.54 -43.50
CA GLN A 39 28.08 20.40 -44.03
C GLN A 39 27.15 20.94 -45.12
N GLU A 40 27.42 20.60 -46.38
CA GLU A 40 26.74 21.19 -47.53
C GLU A 40 25.28 20.70 -47.63
N SER A 41 24.32 21.56 -47.31
CA SER A 41 22.89 21.34 -47.57
C SER A 41 22.54 21.79 -48.99
N PRO A 42 21.95 20.92 -49.84
CA PRO A 42 21.65 21.27 -51.23
C PRO A 42 20.18 21.70 -51.44
N LEU A 43 19.75 22.84 -50.88
CA LEU A 43 18.55 23.60 -51.31
C LEU A 43 18.42 24.93 -50.55
N GLY A 44 17.96 25.98 -51.25
CA GLY A 44 17.52 27.27 -50.66
C GLY A 44 18.58 28.38 -50.64
N GLU A 45 18.13 29.61 -50.88
CA GLU A 45 18.78 30.81 -50.34
C GLU A 45 18.44 30.90 -48.84
N ALA A 46 19.28 31.56 -48.03
CA ALA A 46 18.95 31.79 -46.63
C ALA A 46 17.70 32.69 -46.55
N ILE A 47 16.68 32.26 -45.82
CA ILE A 47 15.42 33.02 -45.69
C ILE A 47 15.65 34.13 -44.66
N GLU A 48 16.03 35.32 -45.14
CA GLU A 48 16.20 36.55 -44.36
C GLU A 48 14.84 37.23 -44.09
N ASP A 49 13.89 36.48 -43.53
CA ASP A 49 12.52 36.92 -43.25
C ASP A 49 12.14 36.55 -41.80
N PHE A 50 12.02 37.55 -40.93
CA PHE A 50 11.74 37.35 -39.50
C PHE A 50 10.31 36.86 -39.25
N GLU A 51 9.32 37.45 -39.93
CA GLU A 51 7.90 37.08 -39.80
C GLU A 51 7.72 35.60 -40.16
N TYR A 52 8.35 35.13 -41.23
CA TYR A 52 8.37 33.71 -41.61
C TYR A 52 8.89 32.77 -40.52
N TRP A 53 10.04 33.08 -39.90
CA TRP A 53 10.62 32.22 -38.87
C TRP A 53 9.89 32.30 -37.53
N GLN A 54 9.31 33.46 -37.19
CA GLN A 54 8.45 33.64 -36.02
C GLN A 54 7.15 32.84 -36.15
N ASP A 55 6.44 32.98 -37.28
CA ASP A 55 5.22 32.21 -37.59
C ASP A 55 5.53 30.70 -37.63
N LEU A 56 6.66 30.28 -38.19
CA LEU A 56 7.06 28.87 -38.23
C LEU A 56 7.39 28.32 -36.83
N CYS A 57 7.98 29.13 -35.94
CA CYS A 57 8.18 28.74 -34.54
C CYS A 57 6.84 28.59 -33.81
N GLN A 58 5.95 29.58 -33.93
CA GLN A 58 4.60 29.57 -33.35
C GLN A 58 3.78 28.36 -33.84
N LEU A 59 3.88 28.04 -35.14
CA LEU A 59 3.22 26.89 -35.75
C LEU A 59 3.73 25.56 -35.17
N HIS A 60 5.05 25.37 -35.07
CA HIS A 60 5.61 24.14 -34.49
C HIS A 60 5.37 24.01 -32.97
N ILE A 61 5.17 25.11 -32.23
CA ILE A 61 4.66 25.06 -30.85
C ILE A 61 3.25 24.46 -30.84
N SER A 62 2.30 25.06 -31.58
CA SER A 62 0.92 24.54 -31.64
C SER A 62 0.83 23.11 -32.17
N ALA A 63 1.71 22.73 -33.12
CA ALA A 63 1.77 21.39 -33.66
C ALA A 63 2.41 20.36 -32.71
N ALA A 64 3.13 20.81 -31.67
CA ALA A 64 3.59 19.98 -30.56
C ALA A 64 2.49 19.82 -29.49
N GLU A 65 1.75 20.89 -29.19
CA GLU A 65 0.61 20.88 -28.25
C GLU A 65 -0.53 19.95 -28.71
N ASP A 66 -0.73 19.80 -30.02
CA ASP A 66 -1.64 18.83 -30.64
C ASP A 66 -1.14 17.35 -30.56
N LYS A 67 0.05 17.04 -30.01
CA LYS A 67 0.61 15.67 -29.98
C LYS A 67 0.24 14.88 -28.75
N ALA A 68 -0.43 13.76 -28.97
CA ALA A 68 -0.67 12.73 -27.94
C ALA A 68 0.52 11.76 -27.72
N ALA A 69 1.68 11.99 -28.35
CA ALA A 69 2.84 11.09 -28.30
C ALA A 69 4.14 11.86 -28.02
N GLU A 70 4.75 11.58 -26.87
CA GLU A 70 5.92 12.28 -26.32
C GLU A 70 7.14 12.32 -27.26
N GLU A 71 7.32 11.29 -28.12
CA GLU A 71 8.38 11.29 -29.14
C GLU A 71 8.08 12.26 -30.31
N GLU A 72 6.83 12.35 -30.76
CA GLU A 72 6.42 13.29 -31.82
C GLU A 72 6.41 14.74 -31.30
N GLU A 73 5.93 14.95 -30.07
CA GLU A 73 5.95 16.22 -29.35
C GLU A 73 7.36 16.80 -29.28
N LYS A 74 8.35 15.99 -28.85
CA LYS A 74 9.76 16.37 -28.79
C LYS A 74 10.36 16.65 -30.18
N GLU A 75 9.89 15.99 -31.24
CA GLU A 75 10.34 16.29 -32.60
C GLU A 75 9.79 17.64 -33.09
N GLU A 76 8.52 17.98 -32.79
CA GLU A 76 7.94 19.28 -33.12
C GLU A 76 8.57 20.42 -32.28
N TYR A 77 8.80 20.25 -30.97
CA TYR A 77 9.55 21.24 -30.18
C TYR A 77 10.99 21.43 -30.66
N ALA A 78 11.64 20.39 -31.20
CA ALA A 78 12.97 20.54 -31.81
C ALA A 78 12.93 21.40 -33.09
N LYS A 79 11.87 21.27 -33.91
CA LYS A 79 11.64 22.13 -35.09
C LYS A 79 11.31 23.56 -34.68
N ALA A 80 10.45 23.73 -33.67
CA ALA A 80 10.12 25.04 -33.11
C ALA A 80 11.38 25.76 -32.61
N LEU A 81 12.24 25.06 -31.84
CA LEU A 81 13.48 25.65 -31.30
C LEU A 81 14.40 26.14 -32.43
N MET A 82 14.61 25.32 -33.48
CA MET A 82 15.41 25.74 -34.63
C MET A 82 14.82 26.95 -35.36
N ALA A 83 13.49 27.01 -35.54
CA ALA A 83 12.83 28.16 -36.17
C ALA A 83 12.96 29.44 -35.32
N CYS A 84 12.73 29.34 -34.01
CA CYS A 84 12.95 30.46 -33.10
C CYS A 84 14.43 30.91 -33.05
N GLU A 85 15.40 29.98 -33.11
CA GLU A 85 16.82 30.33 -33.22
C GLU A 85 17.16 31.08 -34.52
N GLN A 86 16.51 30.78 -35.65
CA GLN A 86 16.67 31.58 -36.88
C GLN A 86 16.05 32.97 -36.74
N ALA A 87 14.84 33.09 -36.18
CA ALA A 87 14.20 34.38 -35.94
C ALA A 87 15.03 35.27 -34.98
N ILE A 88 15.56 34.70 -33.89
CA ILE A 88 16.47 35.39 -32.95
C ILE A 88 17.77 35.82 -33.64
N ALA A 89 18.26 35.08 -34.64
CA ALA A 89 19.45 35.46 -35.40
C ALA A 89 19.21 36.66 -36.35
N LEU A 90 17.95 36.91 -36.75
CA LEU A 90 17.55 38.05 -37.57
C LEU A 90 17.21 39.28 -36.70
N GLU A 91 16.33 39.14 -35.71
CA GLU A 91 15.91 40.23 -34.82
C GLU A 91 16.11 39.85 -33.33
N PRO A 92 17.35 39.91 -32.81
CA PRO A 92 17.67 39.52 -31.42
C PRO A 92 17.12 40.48 -30.35
N GLU A 93 16.48 41.59 -30.75
CA GLU A 93 15.90 42.61 -29.87
C GLU A 93 14.37 42.50 -29.71
N ASP A 94 13.67 41.64 -30.47
CA ASP A 94 12.24 41.37 -30.21
C ASP A 94 12.08 40.57 -28.91
N ALA A 95 11.21 41.04 -28.01
CA ALA A 95 10.96 40.36 -26.76
C ALA A 95 10.13 39.08 -26.94
N ASN A 96 9.24 39.03 -27.93
CA ASN A 96 8.23 37.96 -28.05
C ASN A 96 8.87 36.65 -28.52
N ILE A 97 9.82 36.69 -29.46
CA ILE A 97 10.56 35.51 -29.90
C ILE A 97 11.41 34.90 -28.78
N TRP A 98 11.97 35.73 -27.87
CA TRP A 98 12.63 35.23 -26.65
C TRP A 98 11.65 34.57 -25.66
N VAL A 99 10.37 34.97 -25.66
CA VAL A 99 9.31 34.33 -24.86
C VAL A 99 8.86 33.00 -25.46
N LEU A 100 8.68 32.91 -26.78
CA LEU A 100 8.42 31.64 -27.48
C LEU A 100 9.60 30.66 -27.31
N HIS A 101 10.83 31.14 -27.43
CA HIS A 101 12.03 30.35 -27.11
C HIS A 101 12.05 29.90 -25.62
N SER A 102 11.52 30.72 -24.71
CA SER A 102 11.40 30.37 -23.29
C SER A 102 10.35 29.28 -23.02
N SER A 103 9.21 29.26 -23.71
CA SER A 103 8.16 28.24 -23.52
C SER A 103 8.62 26.87 -24.02
N ILE A 104 9.22 26.80 -25.21
CA ILE A 104 9.82 25.56 -25.75
C ILE A 104 10.84 24.97 -24.76
N LEU A 105 11.61 25.82 -24.06
CA LEU A 105 12.58 25.39 -23.06
C LEU A 105 11.94 24.98 -21.71
N LEU A 106 10.72 25.45 -21.38
CA LEU A 106 9.95 24.89 -20.26
C LEU A 106 9.48 23.48 -20.60
N ASN A 107 8.81 23.32 -21.74
CA ASN A 107 8.16 22.07 -22.13
C ASN A 107 9.20 20.98 -22.43
N THR A 108 10.38 21.35 -22.94
CA THR A 108 11.55 20.46 -23.06
C THR A 108 12.41 20.36 -21.79
N GLN A 109 11.90 20.79 -20.63
CA GLN A 109 12.46 20.63 -19.27
C GLN A 109 13.85 21.28 -19.03
N LYS A 110 14.23 22.26 -19.85
CA LYS A 110 15.49 23.02 -19.78
C LYS A 110 15.28 24.32 -18.99
N TYR A 111 14.91 24.18 -17.73
CA TYR A 111 14.49 25.30 -16.87
C TYR A 111 15.54 26.43 -16.73
N PRO A 112 16.86 26.16 -16.55
CA PRO A 112 17.88 27.22 -16.49
C PRO A 112 18.04 28.02 -17.80
N GLU A 113 17.93 27.34 -18.94
CA GLU A 113 17.97 27.94 -20.28
C GLU A 113 16.68 28.72 -20.57
N SER A 114 15.53 28.23 -20.11
CA SER A 114 14.25 28.96 -20.15
C SER A 114 14.35 30.26 -19.34
N ILE A 115 14.79 30.21 -18.08
CA ILE A 115 15.05 31.40 -17.25
C ILE A 115 16.00 32.37 -17.95
N SER A 116 17.02 31.85 -18.65
CA SER A 116 17.97 32.67 -19.42
C SER A 116 17.31 33.36 -20.62
N SER A 117 16.34 32.72 -21.27
CA SER A 117 15.56 33.25 -22.40
C SER A 117 14.53 34.29 -21.94
N ALA A 118 13.78 34.01 -20.86
CA ALA A 118 12.89 34.99 -20.24
C ALA A 118 13.65 36.25 -19.76
N ASN A 119 14.87 36.09 -19.21
CA ASN A 119 15.75 37.22 -18.89
C ASN A 119 16.24 38.01 -20.12
N ARG A 120 16.20 37.44 -21.33
CA ARG A 120 16.43 38.19 -22.59
C ARG A 120 15.19 38.95 -23.02
N ALA A 121 14.01 38.34 -23.00
CA ALA A 121 12.76 39.06 -23.24
C ALA A 121 12.63 40.29 -22.32
N LEU A 122 12.87 40.11 -21.02
CA LEU A 122 12.77 41.15 -20.00
C LEU A 122 13.86 42.23 -20.06
N LEU A 123 14.89 42.06 -20.90
CA LEU A 123 15.87 43.11 -21.20
C LEU A 123 15.30 44.13 -22.21
N PHE A 124 14.39 43.70 -23.08
CA PHE A 124 13.81 44.50 -24.16
C PHE A 124 12.38 44.98 -23.82
N ASP A 125 11.56 44.12 -23.19
CA ASP A 125 10.27 44.46 -22.60
C ASP A 125 10.23 44.09 -21.11
N PRO A 126 10.60 45.00 -20.19
CA PRO A 126 10.56 44.77 -18.74
C PRO A 126 9.15 44.59 -18.15
N GLU A 127 8.07 44.82 -18.92
CA GLU A 127 6.68 44.65 -18.49
C GLU A 127 6.02 43.38 -19.08
N HIS A 128 6.82 42.53 -19.75
CA HIS A 128 6.40 41.22 -20.30
C HIS A 128 6.06 40.23 -19.19
N SER A 129 4.79 40.23 -18.81
CA SER A 129 4.24 39.48 -17.69
C SER A 129 4.17 37.98 -17.99
N LEU A 130 4.08 37.57 -19.26
CA LEU A 130 4.24 36.17 -19.64
C LEU A 130 5.69 35.68 -19.45
N ALA A 131 6.70 36.48 -19.82
CA ALA A 131 8.10 36.14 -19.57
C ALA A 131 8.39 35.91 -18.07
N ILE A 132 7.86 36.78 -17.21
CA ILE A 132 7.96 36.65 -15.75
C ILE A 132 7.20 35.41 -15.25
N THR A 133 6.08 35.07 -15.88
CA THR A 133 5.32 33.84 -15.56
C THR A 133 6.13 32.59 -15.91
N TYR A 134 6.83 32.55 -17.05
CA TYR A 134 7.73 31.44 -17.35
C TYR A 134 8.92 31.34 -16.38
N GLN A 135 9.41 32.46 -15.82
CA GLN A 135 10.36 32.41 -14.70
C GLN A 135 9.73 31.75 -13.46
N CYS A 136 8.47 32.07 -13.11
CA CYS A 136 7.74 31.42 -12.03
C CYS A 136 7.65 29.88 -12.24
N VAL A 137 7.24 29.43 -13.43
CA VAL A 137 7.16 27.99 -13.76
C VAL A 137 8.53 27.32 -13.64
N ALA A 138 9.58 27.90 -14.22
CA ALA A 138 10.93 27.35 -14.16
C ALA A 138 11.50 27.27 -12.73
N TYR A 139 11.30 28.31 -11.91
CA TYR A 139 11.72 28.30 -10.51
C TYR A 139 10.91 27.31 -9.67
N SER A 140 9.63 27.10 -9.98
CA SER A 140 8.79 26.05 -9.38
C SER A 140 9.36 24.66 -9.66
N ALA A 141 9.64 24.34 -10.93
CA ALA A 141 10.24 23.06 -11.33
C ALA A 141 11.63 22.84 -10.70
N LEU A 142 12.41 23.90 -10.51
CA LEU A 142 13.70 23.89 -9.80
C LEU A 142 13.57 23.88 -8.26
N LYS A 143 12.35 23.73 -7.71
CA LYS A 143 12.04 23.70 -6.27
C LYS A 143 12.51 24.93 -5.49
N GLN A 144 12.39 26.12 -6.11
CA GLN A 144 12.70 27.42 -5.50
C GLN A 144 11.40 28.19 -5.22
N THR A 145 10.57 27.64 -4.32
CA THR A 145 9.20 28.11 -4.02
C THR A 145 9.09 29.63 -3.81
N GLU A 146 9.91 30.21 -2.93
CA GLU A 146 9.85 31.63 -2.59
C GLU A 146 10.11 32.51 -3.84
N THR A 147 11.18 32.21 -4.58
CA THR A 147 11.53 32.85 -5.86
C THR A 147 10.39 32.71 -6.88
N ALA A 148 9.83 31.51 -7.03
CA ALA A 148 8.75 31.23 -7.97
C ALA A 148 7.49 32.05 -7.64
N LEU A 149 7.05 32.04 -6.38
CA LEU A 149 5.92 32.85 -5.91
C LEU A 149 6.14 34.34 -6.13
N ASP A 150 7.34 34.86 -5.87
CA ASP A 150 7.66 36.27 -6.10
C ASP A 150 7.57 36.64 -7.60
N HIS A 151 8.06 35.79 -8.50
CA HIS A 151 7.88 36.00 -9.95
C HIS A 151 6.39 35.94 -10.35
N CYS A 152 5.61 34.94 -9.92
CA CYS A 152 4.18 34.89 -10.21
C CYS A 152 3.42 36.11 -9.65
N ASN A 153 3.71 36.53 -8.41
CA ASN A 153 3.13 37.73 -7.80
C ASN A 153 3.60 39.02 -8.53
N GLN A 154 4.80 39.05 -9.09
CA GLN A 154 5.30 40.16 -9.91
C GLN A 154 4.57 40.26 -11.25
N ALA A 155 4.42 39.15 -11.98
CA ALA A 155 3.67 39.10 -13.25
C ALA A 155 2.23 39.61 -13.06
N LEU A 156 1.54 39.09 -12.04
CA LEU A 156 0.17 39.50 -11.69
C LEU A 156 0.05 40.95 -11.17
N ARG A 157 1.14 41.54 -10.66
CA ARG A 157 1.20 42.94 -10.19
C ARG A 157 1.52 43.93 -11.31
N ILE A 158 2.34 43.54 -12.28
CA ILE A 158 2.67 44.35 -13.46
C ILE A 158 1.48 44.30 -14.43
N ASN A 159 1.01 43.10 -14.77
CA ASN A 159 -0.12 42.85 -15.66
C ASN A 159 -0.05 43.69 -16.96
N GLY A 160 1.14 43.67 -17.57
CA GLY A 160 1.50 44.41 -18.78
C GLY A 160 1.27 43.56 -20.03
N ASN A 161 2.36 43.23 -20.74
CA ASN A 161 2.31 42.43 -21.94
C ASN A 161 2.18 40.93 -21.60
N TRP A 162 1.18 40.26 -22.15
CA TRP A 162 0.96 38.81 -22.00
C TRP A 162 1.16 38.02 -23.32
N GLY A 163 1.55 38.69 -24.42
CA GLY A 163 1.62 38.06 -25.73
C GLY A 163 0.24 37.55 -26.19
N ASN A 164 0.17 36.28 -26.56
CA ASN A 164 -1.08 35.59 -26.90
C ASN A 164 -1.81 35.01 -25.67
N GLU A 165 -1.16 35.01 -24.50
CA GLU A 165 -1.68 34.45 -23.24
C GLU A 165 -2.47 35.47 -22.44
N ASN A 166 -2.94 35.06 -21.26
CA ASN A 166 -3.58 35.94 -20.28
C ASN A 166 -3.16 35.58 -18.83
N PRO A 167 -3.57 36.33 -17.80
CA PRO A 167 -3.14 36.12 -16.42
C PRO A 167 -3.50 34.76 -15.79
N ALA A 168 -4.34 33.94 -16.43
CA ALA A 168 -4.78 32.64 -15.93
C ALA A 168 -3.61 31.70 -15.61
N LEU A 169 -2.61 31.62 -16.50
CA LEU A 169 -1.40 30.80 -16.32
C LEU A 169 -0.62 31.19 -15.05
N ALA A 170 -0.49 32.50 -14.79
CA ALA A 170 0.20 33.01 -13.60
C ALA A 170 -0.60 32.78 -12.31
N TRP A 171 -1.94 32.83 -12.37
CA TRP A 171 -2.80 32.42 -11.25
C TRP A 171 -2.74 30.92 -11.00
N LEU A 172 -2.73 30.11 -12.05
CA LEU A 172 -2.68 28.64 -11.99
C LEU A 172 -1.40 28.17 -11.30
N TYR A 173 -0.23 28.55 -11.81
CA TYR A 173 1.05 28.10 -11.25
C TYR A 173 1.29 28.67 -9.85
N ARG A 174 0.85 29.91 -9.58
CA ARG A 174 0.80 30.43 -8.20
C ARG A 174 -0.07 29.54 -7.29
N GLY A 175 -1.17 29.00 -7.79
CA GLY A 175 -1.99 28.02 -7.08
C GLY A 175 -1.26 26.70 -6.83
N VAL A 176 -0.63 26.13 -7.87
CA VAL A 176 0.14 24.88 -7.79
C VAL A 176 1.26 24.97 -6.75
N ILE A 177 2.06 26.05 -6.79
CA ILE A 177 3.14 26.26 -5.82
C ILE A 177 2.59 26.40 -4.39
N LEU A 178 1.45 27.09 -4.20
CA LEU A 178 0.82 27.19 -2.88
C LEU A 178 0.24 25.86 -2.39
N ALA A 179 -0.21 24.98 -3.28
CA ALA A 179 -0.66 23.64 -2.91
C ALA A 179 0.51 22.68 -2.57
N GLN A 180 1.71 22.92 -3.11
CA GLN A 180 2.93 22.19 -2.74
C GLN A 180 3.44 22.57 -1.33
N GLU A 181 3.17 23.79 -0.86
CA GLU A 181 3.46 24.26 0.50
C GLU A 181 2.26 24.10 1.46
N GLU A 182 1.31 23.21 1.14
CA GLU A 182 0.08 22.94 1.91
C GLU A 182 -0.86 24.15 2.16
N GLU A 183 -0.61 25.31 1.54
CA GLU A 183 -1.42 26.53 1.64
C GLU A 183 -2.71 26.45 0.78
N TYR A 184 -3.41 25.31 0.81
CA TYR A 184 -4.57 24.99 -0.04
C TYR A 184 -5.64 26.08 -0.07
N GLY A 185 -5.91 26.75 1.06
CA GLY A 185 -6.87 27.86 1.11
C GLY A 185 -6.46 29.08 0.28
N ARG A 186 -5.17 29.33 0.07
CA ARG A 186 -4.64 30.36 -0.84
C ARG A 186 -4.45 29.84 -2.27
N ALA A 187 -4.26 28.53 -2.44
CA ALA A 187 -4.25 27.86 -3.74
C ALA A 187 -5.64 27.90 -4.39
N LEU A 188 -6.71 27.58 -3.66
CA LEU A 188 -8.10 27.67 -4.11
C LEU A 188 -8.44 29.07 -4.64
N VAL A 189 -8.06 30.14 -3.92
CA VAL A 189 -8.26 31.53 -4.37
C VAL A 189 -7.49 31.84 -5.66
N ALA A 190 -6.39 31.13 -5.94
CA ALA A 190 -5.65 31.28 -7.18
C ALA A 190 -6.32 30.51 -8.34
N TYR A 191 -6.74 29.26 -8.11
CA TYR A 191 -7.50 28.49 -9.11
C TYR A 191 -8.85 29.15 -9.45
N GLU A 192 -9.53 29.76 -8.48
CA GLU A 192 -10.73 30.57 -8.75
C GLU A 192 -10.45 31.80 -9.61
N ARG A 193 -9.22 32.36 -9.59
CA ARG A 193 -8.83 33.47 -10.47
C ARG A 193 -8.49 32.98 -11.88
N THR A 194 -7.90 31.79 -12.02
CA THR A 194 -7.73 31.10 -13.30
C THR A 194 -9.11 30.83 -13.93
N LEU A 195 -10.02 30.20 -13.20
CA LEU A 195 -11.35 29.80 -13.69
C LEU A 195 -12.32 30.97 -13.93
N LEU A 196 -12.00 32.18 -13.45
CA LEU A 196 -12.71 33.41 -13.82
C LEU A 196 -12.28 33.98 -15.18
N LEU A 197 -11.16 33.52 -15.73
CA LEU A 197 -10.64 33.89 -17.05
C LEU A 197 -10.88 32.74 -18.04
N GLU A 198 -10.64 31.50 -17.61
CA GLU A 198 -10.79 30.26 -18.38
C GLU A 198 -11.68 29.26 -17.63
N PRO A 199 -13.03 29.37 -17.73
CA PRO A 199 -13.95 28.51 -16.98
C PRO A 199 -13.89 27.02 -17.37
N GLU A 200 -13.30 26.73 -18.53
CA GLU A 200 -13.27 25.40 -19.15
C GLU A 200 -11.91 24.68 -18.97
N TYR A 201 -11.00 25.21 -18.15
CA TYR A 201 -9.66 24.64 -17.93
C TYR A 201 -9.70 23.42 -16.99
N SER A 202 -9.65 22.19 -17.53
CA SER A 202 -9.69 20.95 -16.75
C SER A 202 -8.53 20.83 -15.76
N PHE A 203 -7.31 21.29 -16.10
CA PHE A 203 -6.17 21.26 -15.17
C PHE A 203 -6.44 22.10 -13.91
N ALA A 204 -6.98 23.31 -14.06
CA ALA A 204 -7.32 24.19 -12.93
C ALA A 204 -8.48 23.62 -12.09
N LEU A 205 -9.46 22.97 -12.72
CA LEU A 205 -10.54 22.26 -12.02
C LEU A 205 -10.03 21.02 -11.26
N ALA A 206 -9.07 20.28 -11.83
CA ALA A 206 -8.43 19.13 -11.19
C ALA A 206 -7.60 19.54 -9.97
N ARG A 207 -6.74 20.57 -10.10
CA ARG A 207 -5.97 21.11 -8.96
C ARG A 207 -6.88 21.73 -7.87
N LYS A 208 -8.06 22.24 -8.24
CA LYS A 208 -9.10 22.68 -7.29
C LYS A 208 -9.77 21.49 -6.58
N CYS A 209 -10.07 20.42 -7.29
CA CYS A 209 -10.56 19.14 -6.77
C CYS A 209 -9.60 18.57 -5.70
N ASP A 210 -8.31 18.46 -6.02
CA ASP A 210 -7.26 18.02 -5.08
C ASP A 210 -7.17 18.92 -3.83
N ALA A 211 -7.23 20.25 -4.00
CA ALA A 211 -7.14 21.19 -2.89
C ALA A 211 -8.38 21.18 -1.96
N HIS A 212 -9.58 20.90 -2.47
CA HIS A 212 -10.75 20.67 -1.63
C HIS A 212 -10.68 19.32 -0.91
N PHE A 213 -10.16 18.27 -1.55
CA PHE A 213 -9.93 16.96 -0.91
C PHE A 213 -8.95 17.07 0.27
N ALA A 214 -7.81 17.74 0.07
CA ALA A 214 -6.82 17.98 1.13
C ALA A 214 -7.38 18.80 2.32
N LEU A 215 -8.35 19.67 2.07
CA LEU A 215 -9.08 20.43 3.10
C LEU A 215 -10.26 19.67 3.72
N GLN A 216 -10.46 18.38 3.40
CA GLN A 216 -11.57 17.53 3.84
C GLN A 216 -12.97 18.07 3.43
N GLN A 217 -13.02 18.84 2.33
CA GLN A 217 -14.25 19.47 1.81
C GLN A 217 -14.90 18.58 0.75
N ALA A 218 -15.23 17.34 1.11
CA ALA A 218 -15.59 16.26 0.18
C ALA A 218 -16.67 16.64 -0.87
N SER A 219 -17.70 17.42 -0.50
CA SER A 219 -18.72 17.87 -1.46
C SER A 219 -18.19 18.84 -2.52
N LEU A 220 -17.34 19.79 -2.14
CA LEU A 220 -16.71 20.77 -3.03
C LEU A 220 -15.57 20.15 -3.86
N ALA A 221 -14.91 19.13 -3.31
CA ALA A 221 -14.01 18.27 -4.04
C ALA A 221 -14.78 17.58 -5.17
N LEU A 222 -15.78 16.74 -4.85
CA LEU A 222 -16.58 16.03 -5.85
C LEU A 222 -17.23 16.97 -6.89
N GLU A 223 -17.72 18.16 -6.49
CA GLU A 223 -18.22 19.17 -7.44
C GLU A 223 -17.12 19.61 -8.43
N SER A 224 -15.93 19.94 -7.94
CA SER A 224 -14.80 20.38 -8.77
C SER A 224 -14.23 19.24 -9.64
N CYS A 225 -14.19 18.01 -9.11
CA CYS A 225 -13.71 16.83 -9.83
C CYS A 225 -14.65 16.48 -11.00
N ASN A 226 -15.97 16.48 -10.75
CA ASN A 226 -16.97 16.26 -11.80
C ASN A 226 -16.99 17.40 -12.84
N ALA A 227 -16.71 18.64 -12.44
CA ALA A 227 -16.55 19.74 -13.39
C ALA A 227 -15.33 19.53 -14.32
N ALA A 228 -14.18 19.10 -13.78
CA ALA A 228 -12.98 18.83 -14.57
C ALA A 228 -13.23 17.76 -15.65
N LEU A 229 -13.90 16.66 -15.27
CA LEU A 229 -14.29 15.56 -16.17
C LEU A 229 -15.40 15.95 -17.15
N GLY A 230 -16.31 16.85 -16.75
CA GLY A 230 -17.46 17.28 -17.56
C GLY A 230 -17.10 18.23 -18.70
N VAL A 231 -15.99 18.96 -18.59
CA VAL A 231 -15.48 19.84 -19.65
C VAL A 231 -14.45 19.13 -20.53
N ASN A 232 -13.48 18.46 -19.92
CA ASN A 232 -12.44 17.67 -20.61
C ASN A 232 -11.67 18.48 -21.69
N GLN A 233 -11.13 19.65 -21.32
CA GLN A 233 -10.29 20.53 -22.17
C GLN A 233 -9.07 21.01 -21.38
N ASP A 234 -7.89 20.95 -22.01
CA ASP A 234 -6.56 21.18 -21.41
C ASP A 234 -6.37 20.58 -20.00
N TRP A 235 -5.76 19.40 -19.96
CA TRP A 235 -5.45 18.69 -18.73
C TRP A 235 -4.11 19.08 -18.10
N GLY A 236 -3.24 19.81 -18.79
CA GLY A 236 -1.90 20.16 -18.31
C GLY A 236 -1.11 18.95 -17.79
N GLU A 237 -0.61 19.05 -16.56
CA GLU A 237 0.09 17.94 -15.86
C GLU A 237 -0.86 16.92 -15.20
N ALA A 238 -2.18 17.14 -15.25
CA ALA A 238 -3.18 16.23 -14.67
C ALA A 238 -3.72 15.26 -15.72
N SER A 239 -4.61 14.35 -15.30
CA SER A 239 -5.34 13.49 -16.21
C SER A 239 -6.73 13.14 -15.65
N PRO A 240 -7.67 12.68 -16.50
CA PRO A 240 -8.92 12.10 -16.04
C PRO A 240 -8.71 10.97 -15.00
N ALA A 241 -7.65 10.16 -15.14
CA ALA A 241 -7.32 9.09 -14.21
C ALA A 241 -6.94 9.61 -12.81
N MET A 242 -6.17 10.70 -12.74
CA MET A 242 -5.86 11.36 -11.46
C MET A 242 -7.12 11.90 -10.79
N VAL A 243 -8.02 12.54 -11.54
CA VAL A 243 -9.28 13.05 -10.97
C VAL A 243 -10.20 11.91 -10.50
N TRP A 244 -10.30 10.81 -11.24
CA TRP A 244 -11.02 9.62 -10.77
C TRP A 244 -10.38 9.01 -9.50
N THR A 245 -9.06 9.08 -9.36
CA THR A 245 -8.35 8.66 -8.14
C THR A 245 -8.70 9.57 -6.96
N THR A 246 -8.73 10.90 -7.15
CA THR A 246 -9.16 11.85 -6.10
C THR A 246 -10.65 11.68 -5.75
N ILE A 247 -11.52 11.35 -6.73
CA ILE A 247 -12.92 10.96 -6.47
C ILE A 247 -13.00 9.70 -5.60
N GLY A 248 -12.23 8.64 -5.93
CA GLY A 248 -12.20 7.40 -5.14
C GLY A 248 -11.75 7.63 -3.70
N LYS A 249 -10.68 8.42 -3.50
CA LYS A 249 -10.20 8.82 -2.17
C LYS A 249 -11.23 9.66 -1.41
N THR A 250 -11.96 10.53 -2.11
CA THR A 250 -13.04 11.33 -1.51
C THR A 250 -14.23 10.46 -1.08
N HIS A 251 -14.60 9.44 -1.85
CA HIS A 251 -15.61 8.45 -1.44
C HIS A 251 -15.14 7.57 -0.27
N THR A 252 -13.84 7.25 -0.22
CA THR A 252 -13.22 6.53 0.92
C THR A 252 -13.37 7.33 2.22
N GLN A 253 -13.07 8.64 2.19
CA GLN A 253 -13.29 9.55 3.33
C GLN A 253 -14.77 9.69 3.78
N LEU A 254 -15.72 9.26 2.95
CA LEU A 254 -17.15 9.28 3.23
C LEU A 254 -17.71 7.89 3.61
N GLU A 255 -16.85 6.88 3.77
CA GLU A 255 -17.22 5.47 4.02
C GLU A 255 -18.07 4.86 2.87
N LEU A 256 -18.05 5.49 1.69
CA LEU A 256 -18.77 5.07 0.48
C LEU A 256 -17.91 4.10 -0.35
N TYR A 257 -17.60 2.94 0.23
CA TYR A 257 -16.57 2.03 -0.30
C TYR A 257 -16.88 1.49 -1.71
N ASN A 258 -18.16 1.22 -2.04
CA ASN A 258 -18.54 0.74 -3.38
C ASN A 258 -18.32 1.82 -4.46
N GLU A 259 -18.70 3.05 -4.15
CA GLU A 259 -18.48 4.22 -5.00
C GLU A 259 -16.98 4.54 -5.13
N ALA A 260 -16.19 4.33 -4.06
CA ALA A 260 -14.74 4.46 -4.09
C ALA A 260 -14.09 3.44 -5.03
N ILE A 261 -14.45 2.15 -4.91
CA ILE A 261 -13.96 1.07 -5.79
C ILE A 261 -14.32 1.38 -7.25
N ALA A 262 -15.57 1.75 -7.53
CA ALA A 262 -16.02 2.08 -8.90
C ALA A 262 -15.26 3.28 -9.50
N ALA A 263 -14.88 4.27 -8.68
CA ALA A 263 -14.05 5.39 -9.11
C ALA A 263 -12.59 4.99 -9.35
N TYR A 264 -12.01 4.12 -8.51
CA TYR A 264 -10.69 3.55 -8.76
C TYR A 264 -10.68 2.67 -10.02
N ASP A 265 -11.75 1.92 -10.30
CA ASP A 265 -11.90 1.18 -11.56
C ASP A 265 -11.90 2.12 -12.76
N GLN A 266 -12.57 3.28 -12.69
CA GLN A 266 -12.48 4.28 -13.78
C GLN A 266 -11.04 4.81 -13.94
N ALA A 267 -10.35 5.12 -12.84
CA ALA A 267 -8.96 5.56 -12.89
C ALA A 267 -8.04 4.50 -13.51
N LEU A 268 -8.15 3.24 -13.10
CA LEU A 268 -7.31 2.12 -13.55
C LEU A 268 -7.63 1.65 -14.97
N ASN A 269 -8.84 1.85 -15.47
CA ASN A 269 -9.17 1.66 -16.89
C ASN A 269 -8.54 2.75 -17.80
N LEU A 270 -8.19 3.92 -17.23
CA LEU A 270 -7.56 5.03 -17.94
C LEU A 270 -6.03 5.02 -17.81
N ASP A 271 -5.51 4.70 -16.62
CA ASP A 271 -4.10 4.48 -16.33
C ASP A 271 -3.89 3.19 -15.50
N PRO A 272 -3.69 2.03 -16.18
CA PRO A 272 -3.38 0.77 -15.51
C PRO A 272 -2.02 0.76 -14.78
N MET A 273 -1.14 1.74 -15.04
CA MET A 273 0.19 1.85 -14.44
C MET A 273 0.21 2.67 -13.15
N SER A 274 -0.95 3.11 -12.65
CA SER A 274 -1.05 3.86 -11.41
C SER A 274 -0.93 2.97 -10.16
N ALA A 275 0.29 2.62 -9.77
CA ALA A 275 0.56 1.80 -8.57
C ALA A 275 -0.08 2.36 -7.29
N ILE A 276 -0.16 3.69 -7.15
CA ILE A 276 -0.80 4.37 -6.01
C ILE A 276 -2.32 4.12 -5.99
N THR A 277 -2.96 4.06 -7.16
CA THR A 277 -4.40 3.80 -7.28
C THR A 277 -4.72 2.34 -7.00
N TRP A 278 -3.87 1.41 -7.45
CA TRP A 278 -3.96 0.00 -7.08
C TRP A 278 -3.84 -0.22 -5.55
N VAL A 279 -2.93 0.50 -4.87
CA VAL A 279 -2.83 0.45 -3.39
C VAL A 279 -4.09 1.00 -2.73
N ALA A 280 -4.57 2.17 -3.16
CA ALA A 280 -5.77 2.79 -2.58
C ALA A 280 -7.04 1.92 -2.77
N GLN A 281 -7.15 1.22 -3.91
CA GLN A 281 -8.20 0.23 -4.13
C GLN A 281 -8.02 -1.00 -3.21
N GLY A 282 -6.80 -1.55 -3.11
CA GLY A 282 -6.50 -2.69 -2.25
C GLY A 282 -6.80 -2.43 -0.76
N GLN A 283 -6.50 -1.23 -0.28
CA GLN A 283 -6.82 -0.76 1.08
C GLN A 283 -8.34 -0.71 1.31
N VAL A 284 -9.13 -0.18 0.37
CA VAL A 284 -10.60 -0.17 0.49
C VAL A 284 -11.20 -1.58 0.42
N LEU A 285 -10.67 -2.46 -0.44
CA LEU A 285 -11.11 -3.85 -0.53
C LEU A 285 -10.85 -4.62 0.78
N ALA A 286 -9.69 -4.41 1.42
CA ALA A 286 -9.40 -4.97 2.74
C ALA A 286 -10.37 -4.46 3.82
N GLN A 287 -10.70 -3.17 3.80
CA GLN A 287 -11.62 -2.53 4.75
C GLN A 287 -13.07 -3.07 4.67
N ILE A 288 -13.45 -3.69 3.54
CA ILE A 288 -14.74 -4.39 3.37
C ILE A 288 -14.59 -5.93 3.34
N GLU A 289 -13.47 -6.45 3.87
CA GLU A 289 -13.11 -7.86 4.00
C GLU A 289 -12.97 -8.65 2.67
N GLN A 290 -12.98 -7.97 1.51
CA GLN A 290 -12.71 -8.54 0.18
C GLN A 290 -11.21 -8.81 0.00
N THR A 291 -10.73 -9.79 0.76
CA THR A 291 -9.31 -10.03 1.00
C THR A 291 -8.58 -10.64 -0.21
N GLU A 292 -9.27 -11.46 -1.02
CA GLU A 292 -8.70 -12.01 -2.26
C GLU A 292 -8.53 -10.90 -3.32
N GLU A 293 -9.55 -10.08 -3.52
CA GLU A 293 -9.53 -8.94 -4.44
C GLU A 293 -8.50 -7.89 -4.00
N SER A 294 -8.43 -7.59 -2.70
CA SER A 294 -7.43 -6.72 -2.10
C SER A 294 -5.99 -7.18 -2.42
N LEU A 295 -5.72 -8.48 -2.25
CA LEU A 295 -4.43 -9.07 -2.59
C LEU A 295 -4.12 -8.94 -4.09
N VAL A 296 -5.11 -9.09 -4.98
CA VAL A 296 -4.92 -8.88 -6.43
C VAL A 296 -4.49 -7.44 -6.73
N SER A 297 -5.15 -6.42 -6.15
CA SER A 297 -4.79 -5.02 -6.36
C SER A 297 -3.40 -4.70 -5.83
N PHE A 298 -3.02 -5.20 -4.64
CA PHE A 298 -1.65 -5.06 -4.13
C PHE A 298 -0.60 -5.82 -4.98
N VAL A 299 -0.97 -6.92 -5.64
CA VAL A 299 -0.09 -7.62 -6.59
C VAL A 299 0.11 -6.81 -7.88
N GLN A 300 -0.91 -6.10 -8.39
CA GLN A 300 -0.72 -5.18 -9.52
C GLN A 300 0.20 -4.02 -9.16
N ALA A 301 0.00 -3.40 -7.99
CA ALA A 301 0.85 -2.29 -7.50
C ALA A 301 2.34 -2.67 -7.46
N VAL A 302 2.68 -3.84 -6.91
CA VAL A 302 4.07 -4.35 -6.85
C VAL A 302 4.58 -4.81 -8.21
N GLY A 303 3.69 -5.29 -9.10
CA GLY A 303 4.04 -5.58 -10.50
C GLY A 303 4.52 -4.34 -11.28
N ILE A 304 4.07 -3.14 -10.86
CA ILE A 304 4.49 -1.85 -11.43
C ILE A 304 5.70 -1.28 -10.68
N LYS A 305 5.66 -1.24 -9.34
CA LYS A 305 6.68 -0.65 -8.46
C LYS A 305 7.13 -1.70 -7.44
N ALA A 306 8.14 -2.50 -7.82
CA ALA A 306 8.53 -3.71 -7.12
C ALA A 306 9.14 -3.53 -5.71
N ASP A 307 9.50 -2.31 -5.35
CA ASP A 307 10.07 -1.90 -4.05
C ASP A 307 9.09 -1.08 -3.18
N PHE A 308 7.81 -0.94 -3.58
CA PHE A 308 6.82 -0.12 -2.88
C PHE A 308 6.42 -0.72 -1.53
N ALA A 309 6.87 -0.10 -0.43
CA ALA A 309 6.71 -0.66 0.91
C ALA A 309 5.24 -0.78 1.37
N ASP A 310 4.39 0.24 1.13
CA ASP A 310 2.95 0.18 1.46
C ASP A 310 2.21 -0.95 0.70
N ALA A 311 2.51 -1.13 -0.59
CA ALA A 311 1.91 -2.20 -1.39
C ALA A 311 2.33 -3.60 -0.92
N LEU A 312 3.62 -3.79 -0.61
CA LEU A 312 4.16 -5.04 -0.08
C LEU A 312 3.65 -5.35 1.33
N LEU A 313 3.41 -4.32 2.15
CA LEU A 313 2.75 -4.45 3.45
C LEU A 313 1.28 -4.88 3.30
N GLY A 314 0.55 -4.27 2.35
CA GLY A 314 -0.81 -4.69 1.99
C GLY A 314 -0.90 -6.16 1.57
N GLN A 315 0.05 -6.65 0.76
CA GLN A 315 0.15 -8.09 0.46
C GLN A 315 0.37 -8.93 1.72
N CYS A 316 1.28 -8.50 2.62
CA CYS A 316 1.57 -9.22 3.85
C CYS A 316 0.33 -9.33 4.77
N MET A 317 -0.42 -8.23 4.94
CA MET A 317 -1.67 -8.18 5.69
C MET A 317 -2.75 -9.09 5.10
N ALA A 318 -3.00 -8.99 3.78
CA ALA A 318 -3.99 -9.82 3.11
C ALA A 318 -3.63 -11.32 3.18
N LEU A 319 -2.34 -11.66 3.00
CA LEU A 319 -1.86 -13.05 3.15
C LEU A 319 -1.93 -13.54 4.61
N ASN A 320 -1.74 -12.67 5.62
CA ASN A 320 -1.97 -13.02 7.03
C ASN A 320 -3.45 -13.32 7.30
N ARG A 321 -4.38 -12.50 6.79
CA ARG A 321 -5.84 -12.72 6.91
C ARG A 321 -6.26 -14.04 6.24
N LEU A 322 -5.87 -14.25 4.99
CA LEU A 322 -6.14 -15.52 4.28
C LEU A 322 -5.51 -16.73 5.00
N ALA A 323 -4.35 -16.58 5.65
CA ALA A 323 -3.71 -17.66 6.42
C ALA A 323 -4.40 -17.99 7.76
N ILE A 324 -5.28 -17.11 8.26
CA ILE A 324 -6.14 -17.36 9.42
C ILE A 324 -7.39 -18.13 8.98
N ASP A 325 -8.01 -17.71 7.88
CA ASP A 325 -9.30 -18.23 7.41
C ASP A 325 -9.17 -19.52 6.56
N ALA A 326 -7.95 -19.87 6.10
CA ALA A 326 -7.68 -21.07 5.30
C ALA A 326 -7.62 -22.38 6.10
N GLU A 327 -7.89 -23.50 5.43
CA GLU A 327 -7.67 -24.86 5.95
C GLU A 327 -6.22 -25.07 6.44
N VAL A 328 -6.05 -25.76 7.58
CA VAL A 328 -4.77 -26.04 8.26
C VAL A 328 -3.66 -26.56 7.33
N LYS A 329 -4.02 -27.30 6.26
CA LYS A 329 -3.07 -27.85 5.27
C LYS A 329 -2.38 -26.77 4.41
N ASP A 330 -3.01 -25.61 4.22
CA ASP A 330 -2.57 -24.53 3.34
C ASP A 330 -2.05 -23.30 4.12
N GLN A 331 -2.48 -23.10 5.37
CA GLN A 331 -2.06 -21.99 6.25
C GLN A 331 -0.54 -21.75 6.25
N GLY A 332 0.26 -22.80 6.43
CA GLY A 332 1.72 -22.69 6.53
C GLY A 332 2.37 -22.09 5.27
N LYS A 333 1.82 -22.38 4.09
CA LYS A 333 2.27 -21.82 2.80
C LYS A 333 1.88 -20.33 2.69
N LEU A 334 0.69 -19.96 3.13
CA LEU A 334 0.22 -18.56 3.12
C LEU A 334 1.05 -17.71 4.10
N TYR A 335 1.38 -18.21 5.30
CA TYR A 335 2.30 -17.53 6.21
C TYR A 335 3.74 -17.44 5.67
N GLU A 336 4.24 -18.43 4.92
CA GLU A 336 5.54 -18.30 4.22
C GLU A 336 5.51 -17.21 3.14
N GLN A 337 4.39 -17.07 2.40
CA GLN A 337 4.22 -16.01 1.40
C GLN A 337 4.07 -14.63 2.06
N SER A 338 3.29 -14.52 3.14
CA SER A 338 3.14 -13.30 3.94
C SER A 338 4.50 -12.85 4.50
N LEU A 339 5.28 -13.77 5.08
CA LEU A 339 6.62 -13.47 5.59
C LEU A 339 7.53 -12.88 4.51
N ALA A 340 7.52 -13.43 3.30
CA ALA A 340 8.30 -12.93 2.18
C ALA A 340 7.84 -11.52 1.74
N ALA A 341 6.53 -11.25 1.71
CA ALA A 341 5.98 -9.92 1.41
C ALA A 341 6.38 -8.88 2.47
N CYS A 342 6.27 -9.21 3.76
CA CYS A 342 6.70 -8.34 4.86
C CYS A 342 8.21 -8.08 4.86
N GLU A 343 9.04 -9.08 4.57
CA GLU A 343 10.49 -8.89 4.47
C GLU A 343 10.91 -8.06 3.26
N ALA A 344 10.15 -8.16 2.15
CA ALA A 344 10.30 -7.25 1.01
C ALA A 344 9.87 -5.81 1.36
N ALA A 345 8.73 -5.61 2.04
CA ALA A 345 8.27 -4.29 2.49
C ALA A 345 9.32 -3.60 3.38
N LEU A 346 9.87 -4.33 4.36
CA LEU A 346 10.93 -3.85 5.26
C LEU A 346 12.28 -3.58 4.57
N ALA A 347 12.45 -4.02 3.32
CA ALA A 347 13.64 -3.79 2.50
C ALA A 347 13.40 -2.83 1.30
N GLY A 348 12.17 -2.32 1.16
CA GLY A 348 11.73 -1.47 0.06
C GLY A 348 12.12 0.01 0.19
N ASP A 349 11.44 0.83 -0.60
CA ASP A 349 11.62 2.29 -0.70
C ASP A 349 11.36 3.08 0.59
N SER A 350 10.71 2.45 1.58
CA SER A 350 10.23 3.07 2.82
C SER A 350 9.14 4.13 2.61
N ASP A 351 8.38 4.03 1.52
CA ASP A 351 7.14 4.76 1.27
C ASP A 351 5.96 3.96 1.84
N TRP A 352 5.53 4.33 3.05
CA TRP A 352 4.55 3.57 3.84
C TRP A 352 3.10 4.09 3.70
N GLY A 353 2.84 5.13 2.90
CA GLY A 353 1.50 5.69 2.78
C GLY A 353 0.92 6.17 4.12
N GLU A 354 -0.21 5.60 4.52
CA GLU A 354 -0.83 5.83 5.84
C GLU A 354 -0.33 4.84 6.93
N ASN A 355 0.41 3.80 6.54
CA ASN A 355 1.06 2.85 7.44
C ASN A 355 2.41 3.38 7.96
N SER A 356 3.06 2.57 8.80
CA SER A 356 4.39 2.80 9.36
C SER A 356 5.24 1.52 9.34
N PRO A 357 6.58 1.63 9.47
CA PRO A 357 7.44 0.47 9.68
C PRO A 357 7.02 -0.39 10.88
N ALA A 358 6.34 0.17 11.88
CA ALA A 358 5.85 -0.59 13.03
C ALA A 358 4.77 -1.60 12.63
N ASN A 359 3.88 -1.26 11.70
CA ASN A 359 2.91 -2.18 11.11
C ASN A 359 3.63 -3.34 10.40
N ALA A 360 4.66 -3.06 9.59
CA ALA A 360 5.42 -4.13 8.93
C ALA A 360 6.17 -5.06 9.90
N TRP A 361 6.68 -4.55 11.03
CA TRP A 361 7.23 -5.40 12.10
C TRP A 361 6.17 -6.17 12.90
N HIS A 362 4.93 -5.66 12.98
CA HIS A 362 3.77 -6.36 13.55
C HIS A 362 3.32 -7.53 12.65
N GLU A 363 3.09 -7.25 11.37
CA GLU A 363 2.67 -8.25 10.39
C GLU A 363 3.73 -9.33 10.16
N ARG A 364 5.03 -8.97 10.15
CA ARG A 364 6.11 -9.96 10.15
C ARG A 364 6.04 -10.85 11.38
N SER A 365 5.65 -10.33 12.54
CA SER A 365 5.45 -11.16 13.75
C SER A 365 4.27 -12.12 13.63
N ILE A 366 3.18 -11.74 12.95
CA ILE A 366 2.04 -12.65 12.69
C ILE A 366 2.52 -13.81 11.81
N ALA A 367 3.15 -13.53 10.66
CA ALA A 367 3.67 -14.54 9.75
C ALA A 367 4.73 -15.47 10.39
N LEU A 368 5.59 -14.93 11.26
CA LEU A 368 6.55 -15.72 12.04
C LEU A 368 5.88 -16.56 13.13
N THR A 369 4.76 -16.11 13.69
CA THR A 369 3.98 -16.91 14.65
C THR A 369 3.30 -18.07 13.95
N GLY A 370 2.66 -17.82 12.80
CA GLY A 370 2.03 -18.86 11.96
C GLY A 370 3.02 -19.89 11.40
N THR A 371 4.27 -19.49 11.13
CA THR A 371 5.37 -20.42 10.76
C THR A 371 6.11 -21.03 11.98
N GLY A 372 5.65 -20.79 13.21
CA GLY A 372 6.22 -21.37 14.44
C GLY A 372 7.58 -20.83 14.88
N LYS A 373 8.06 -19.73 14.28
CA LYS A 373 9.37 -19.10 14.52
C LYS A 373 9.29 -18.08 15.68
N TYR A 374 8.84 -18.53 16.85
CA TYR A 374 8.44 -17.64 17.94
C TYR A 374 9.54 -16.70 18.46
N ASP A 375 10.82 -17.09 18.43
CA ASP A 375 11.93 -16.21 18.81
C ASP A 375 12.13 -15.04 17.82
N GLU A 376 11.95 -15.30 16.51
CA GLU A 376 12.01 -14.26 15.47
C GLU A 376 10.76 -13.37 15.49
N ALA A 377 9.59 -13.96 15.79
CA ALA A 377 8.35 -13.22 16.02
C ALA A 377 8.56 -12.25 17.20
N LEU A 378 9.11 -12.74 18.32
CA LEU A 378 9.39 -11.94 19.51
C LEU A 378 10.40 -10.81 19.23
N ALA A 379 11.40 -11.05 18.39
CA ALA A 379 12.32 -10.00 17.94
C ALA A 379 11.61 -8.94 17.08
N SER A 380 10.73 -9.36 16.18
CA SER A 380 9.96 -8.49 15.28
C SER A 380 8.97 -7.62 16.05
N ILE A 381 8.17 -8.21 16.94
CA ILE A 381 7.16 -7.46 17.68
C ILE A 381 7.76 -6.50 18.72
N ASN A 382 8.90 -6.85 19.32
CA ASN A 382 9.67 -5.92 20.15
C ASN A 382 10.26 -4.75 19.33
N ARG A 383 10.47 -4.92 18.02
CA ARG A 383 10.81 -3.82 17.12
C ARG A 383 9.61 -2.93 16.83
N ALA A 384 8.42 -3.50 16.61
CA ALA A 384 7.17 -2.75 16.42
C ALA A 384 6.84 -1.85 17.62
N VAL A 385 6.69 -2.41 18.82
CA VAL A 385 6.37 -1.60 20.04
C VAL A 385 7.52 -0.68 20.47
N GLY A 386 8.74 -0.93 19.99
CA GLY A 386 9.90 -0.06 20.18
C GLY A 386 9.96 1.12 19.21
N LEU A 387 9.20 1.08 18.11
CA LEU A 387 8.95 2.21 17.22
C LEU A 387 7.70 2.97 17.69
N GLU A 388 6.64 2.25 18.06
CA GLU A 388 5.36 2.83 18.48
C GLU A 388 4.90 2.31 19.86
N PRO A 389 5.27 2.99 20.96
CA PRO A 389 4.90 2.62 22.33
C PRO A 389 3.40 2.77 22.68
N ARG A 390 2.53 3.01 21.69
CA ARG A 390 1.07 3.15 21.85
C ARG A 390 0.27 2.28 20.87
N TYR A 391 0.89 1.24 20.33
CA TYR A 391 0.26 0.29 19.39
C TYR A 391 -0.30 -0.92 20.17
N ALA A 392 -1.61 -0.92 20.46
CA ALA A 392 -2.22 -1.88 21.39
C ALA A 392 -2.21 -3.32 20.86
N GLU A 393 -2.54 -3.46 19.58
CA GLU A 393 -2.51 -4.68 18.77
C GLU A 393 -1.13 -5.32 18.84
N ALA A 394 -0.05 -4.54 18.67
CA ALA A 394 1.31 -5.05 18.74
C ALA A 394 1.73 -5.51 20.14
N TYR A 395 1.26 -4.85 21.20
CA TYR A 395 1.43 -5.37 22.56
C TYR A 395 0.64 -6.67 22.79
N ASN A 396 -0.53 -6.84 22.14
CA ASN A 396 -1.30 -8.07 22.22
C ASN A 396 -0.68 -9.21 21.38
N GLN A 397 -0.18 -8.95 20.18
CA GLN A 397 0.57 -9.94 19.40
C GLN A 397 1.83 -10.38 20.14
N ARG A 398 2.51 -9.48 20.85
CA ARG A 398 3.62 -9.85 21.74
C ARG A 398 3.18 -10.78 22.87
N SER A 399 1.97 -10.57 23.39
CA SER A 399 1.37 -11.47 24.38
C SER A 399 1.08 -12.86 23.80
N ILE A 400 0.59 -12.94 22.56
CA ILE A 400 0.33 -14.21 21.86
C ILE A 400 1.65 -14.97 21.64
N VAL A 401 2.71 -14.29 21.19
CA VAL A 401 4.05 -14.89 21.04
C VAL A 401 4.58 -15.43 22.38
N TYR A 402 4.46 -14.69 23.48
CA TYR A 402 4.85 -15.18 24.81
C TYR A 402 3.98 -16.36 25.29
N TRP A 403 2.69 -16.41 24.91
CA TRP A 403 1.80 -17.54 25.20
C TRP A 403 2.23 -18.82 24.45
N TYR A 404 2.60 -18.71 23.16
CA TYR A 404 3.19 -19.84 22.40
C TYR A 404 4.53 -20.32 23.00
N LEU A 405 5.36 -19.39 23.48
CA LEU A 405 6.59 -19.69 24.25
C LEU A 405 6.32 -20.24 25.66
N LYS A 406 5.05 -20.29 26.10
CA LYS A 406 4.58 -20.69 27.43
C LYS A 406 5.09 -19.83 28.58
N ASP A 407 5.60 -18.63 28.29
CA ASP A 407 5.94 -17.63 29.31
C ASP A 407 4.71 -16.75 29.61
N TYR A 408 3.78 -17.36 30.32
CA TYR A 408 2.51 -16.73 30.68
C TYR A 408 2.68 -15.48 31.58
N GLY A 409 3.85 -15.30 32.20
CA GLY A 409 4.18 -14.11 32.98
C GLY A 409 4.37 -12.90 32.06
N TRP A 410 5.30 -13.01 31.10
CA TRP A 410 5.50 -11.95 30.10
C TRP A 410 4.31 -11.78 29.16
N ALA A 411 3.54 -12.84 28.91
CA ALA A 411 2.27 -12.73 28.18
C ALA A 411 1.28 -11.81 28.93
N LEU A 412 0.98 -12.07 30.21
CA LEU A 412 0.07 -11.23 30.99
C LEU A 412 0.56 -9.78 31.12
N GLU A 413 1.88 -9.54 31.20
CA GLU A 413 2.43 -8.18 31.20
C GLU A 413 2.24 -7.48 29.85
N ALA A 414 2.52 -8.15 28.73
CA ALA A 414 2.32 -7.61 27.39
C ALA A 414 0.83 -7.32 27.11
N ASN A 415 -0.06 -8.25 27.46
CA ASN A 415 -1.50 -8.07 27.39
C ASN A 415 -2.01 -6.92 28.28
N GLN A 416 -1.41 -6.74 29.46
CA GLN A 416 -1.73 -5.60 30.33
C GLN A 416 -1.28 -4.25 29.73
N GLN A 417 -0.20 -4.20 28.94
CA GLN A 417 0.15 -2.97 28.20
C GLN A 417 -0.87 -2.69 27.10
N ALA A 418 -1.28 -3.71 26.32
CA ALA A 418 -2.32 -3.57 25.29
C ALA A 418 -3.61 -2.99 25.90
N LEU A 419 -4.13 -3.63 26.96
CA LEU A 419 -5.36 -3.23 27.66
C LEU A 419 -5.22 -1.94 28.49
N ALA A 420 -4.01 -1.39 28.64
CA ALA A 420 -3.77 -0.06 29.23
C ALA A 420 -3.65 1.05 28.17
N ILE A 421 -3.37 0.70 26.92
CA ILE A 421 -3.42 1.60 25.77
C ILE A 421 -4.87 1.72 25.27
N ASP A 422 -5.54 0.59 25.08
CA ASP A 422 -6.98 0.50 24.80
C ASP A 422 -7.65 -0.61 25.62
N ALA A 423 -8.54 -0.22 26.53
CA ALA A 423 -9.32 -1.15 27.35
C ALA A 423 -10.57 -1.71 26.64
N THR A 424 -10.94 -1.16 25.47
CA THR A 424 -12.04 -1.62 24.62
C THR A 424 -11.63 -2.61 23.52
N TYR A 425 -10.33 -2.90 23.38
CA TYR A 425 -9.81 -3.92 22.47
C TYR A 425 -10.20 -5.35 22.91
N ASP A 426 -11.20 -5.93 22.22
CA ASP A 426 -11.82 -7.22 22.53
C ASP A 426 -10.87 -8.41 22.36
N HIS A 427 -10.07 -8.42 21.29
CA HIS A 427 -9.00 -9.40 21.06
C HIS A 427 -7.99 -9.44 22.21
N GLY A 428 -7.77 -8.31 22.89
CA GLY A 428 -6.98 -8.23 24.11
C GLY A 428 -7.61 -9.00 25.27
N TRP A 429 -8.91 -8.90 25.46
CA TRP A 429 -9.64 -9.67 26.48
C TRP A 429 -9.72 -11.16 26.12
N PHE A 430 -9.92 -11.52 24.85
CA PHE A 430 -9.85 -12.90 24.37
C PHE A 430 -8.47 -13.53 24.63
N THR A 431 -7.40 -12.83 24.26
CA THR A 431 -6.01 -13.26 24.50
C THR A 431 -5.73 -13.46 26.00
N ARG A 432 -6.27 -12.58 26.86
CA ARG A 432 -6.18 -12.71 28.31
C ARG A 432 -6.87 -13.98 28.82
N GLY A 433 -8.02 -14.33 28.24
CA GLY A 433 -8.72 -15.59 28.51
C GLY A 433 -7.93 -16.82 28.11
N LEU A 434 -7.26 -16.82 26.95
CA LEU A 434 -6.41 -17.91 26.49
C LEU A 434 -5.23 -18.17 27.45
N ILE A 435 -4.62 -17.11 27.97
CA ILE A 435 -3.51 -17.20 28.92
C ILE A 435 -3.98 -17.75 30.27
N PHE A 436 -5.09 -17.24 30.81
CA PHE A 436 -5.62 -17.75 32.08
C PHE A 436 -6.09 -19.22 31.96
N ARG A 437 -6.71 -19.64 30.85
CA ARG A 437 -7.02 -21.07 30.64
C ARG A 437 -5.76 -21.92 30.58
N ALA A 438 -4.71 -21.47 29.89
CA ALA A 438 -3.42 -22.15 29.83
C ALA A 438 -2.64 -22.19 31.17
N GLN A 439 -3.15 -21.49 32.19
CA GLN A 439 -2.70 -21.53 33.58
C GLN A 439 -3.70 -22.24 34.53
N GLU A 440 -4.74 -22.92 34.00
CA GLU A 440 -5.83 -23.55 34.76
C GLU A 440 -6.63 -22.55 35.64
N GLN A 441 -6.53 -21.25 35.35
CA GLN A 441 -7.18 -20.16 36.07
C GLN A 441 -8.57 -19.86 35.49
N TYR A 442 -9.44 -20.88 35.50
CA TYR A 442 -10.71 -20.88 34.76
C TYR A 442 -11.67 -19.73 35.13
N LEU A 443 -11.76 -19.33 36.40
CA LEU A 443 -12.59 -18.17 36.80
C LEU A 443 -12.08 -16.85 36.19
N GLN A 444 -10.76 -16.63 36.18
CA GLN A 444 -10.14 -15.46 35.55
C GLN A 444 -10.26 -15.50 34.02
N ALA A 445 -10.20 -16.69 33.42
CA ALA A 445 -10.46 -16.88 31.99
C ALA A 445 -11.92 -16.54 31.63
N LEU A 446 -12.88 -16.98 32.44
CA LEU A 446 -14.30 -16.68 32.27
C LEU A 446 -14.60 -15.18 32.42
N GLU A 447 -14.00 -14.48 33.40
CA GLU A 447 -14.12 -13.01 33.48
C GLU A 447 -13.59 -12.35 32.20
N ALA A 448 -12.42 -12.78 31.70
CA ALA A 448 -11.83 -12.23 30.49
C ALA A 448 -12.69 -12.47 29.23
N TYR A 449 -13.19 -13.69 29.01
CA TYR A 449 -14.08 -13.97 27.87
C TYR A 449 -15.42 -13.23 27.98
N ASN A 450 -16.05 -13.19 29.16
CA ASN A 450 -17.27 -12.39 29.38
C ASN A 450 -17.07 -10.91 29.04
N ARG A 451 -15.86 -10.38 29.27
CA ARG A 451 -15.51 -8.99 29.05
C ARG A 451 -15.17 -8.67 27.60
N GLY A 452 -14.52 -9.59 26.89
CA GLY A 452 -14.35 -9.53 25.43
C GLY A 452 -15.69 -9.62 24.70
N LEU A 453 -16.52 -10.59 25.05
CA LEU A 453 -17.87 -10.78 24.48
C LEU A 453 -18.83 -9.63 24.80
N GLY A 454 -18.63 -8.94 25.92
CA GLY A 454 -19.35 -7.70 26.26
C GLY A 454 -18.91 -6.47 25.45
N LEU A 455 -17.84 -6.56 24.66
CA LEU A 455 -17.36 -5.55 23.71
C LEU A 455 -17.70 -5.97 22.26
N ASN A 456 -17.41 -7.22 21.92
CA ASN A 456 -17.67 -7.84 20.62
C ASN A 456 -18.43 -9.17 20.81
N PRO A 457 -19.77 -9.19 20.68
CA PRO A 457 -20.57 -10.41 20.85
C PRO A 457 -20.50 -11.36 19.64
N TRP A 458 -19.87 -10.96 18.54
CA TRP A 458 -19.80 -11.71 17.28
C TRP A 458 -18.55 -12.61 17.16
N ASN A 459 -17.76 -12.72 18.23
CA ASN A 459 -16.53 -13.51 18.27
C ASN A 459 -16.83 -14.98 18.62
N ASP A 460 -17.03 -15.83 17.61
CA ASP A 460 -17.34 -17.26 17.72
C ASP A 460 -16.26 -18.04 18.48
N TRP A 461 -14.98 -17.69 18.30
CA TRP A 461 -13.88 -18.26 19.06
C TRP A 461 -13.98 -17.91 20.54
N ALA A 462 -14.32 -16.68 20.90
CA ALA A 462 -14.50 -16.30 22.30
C ALA A 462 -15.67 -17.07 22.95
N TRP A 463 -16.78 -17.28 22.25
CA TRP A 463 -17.88 -18.15 22.70
C TRP A 463 -17.45 -19.63 22.84
N THR A 464 -16.74 -20.17 21.85
CA THR A 464 -16.21 -21.54 21.84
C THR A 464 -15.20 -21.78 22.98
N ASN A 465 -14.34 -20.79 23.26
CA ASN A 465 -13.35 -20.88 24.34
C ASN A 465 -13.98 -20.60 25.71
N ARG A 466 -15.12 -19.90 25.77
CA ARG A 466 -15.97 -19.74 26.97
C ARG A 466 -16.70 -21.04 27.31
N SER A 467 -17.28 -21.75 26.33
CA SER A 467 -17.99 -23.02 26.59
C SER A 467 -17.06 -24.07 27.21
N LEU A 468 -15.83 -24.21 26.70
CA LEU A 468 -14.81 -25.07 27.29
C LEU A 468 -14.50 -24.68 28.74
N VAL A 469 -14.33 -23.39 29.05
CA VAL A 469 -14.02 -22.94 30.42
C VAL A 469 -15.19 -23.14 31.39
N LEU A 470 -16.44 -23.04 30.93
CA LEU A 470 -17.62 -23.36 31.74
C LEU A 470 -17.75 -24.87 32.00
N TRP A 471 -17.42 -25.70 31.01
CA TRP A 471 -17.35 -27.16 31.18
C TRP A 471 -16.28 -27.55 32.22
N GLU A 472 -15.09 -26.96 32.16
CA GLU A 472 -14.01 -27.15 33.16
C GLU A 472 -14.39 -26.67 34.58
N LEU A 473 -15.32 -25.71 34.69
CA LEU A 473 -15.88 -25.25 35.97
C LEU A 473 -17.05 -26.13 36.48
N GLY A 474 -17.62 -26.97 35.62
CA GLY A 474 -18.81 -27.79 35.89
C GLY A 474 -20.15 -27.09 35.64
N ASP A 475 -20.14 -25.87 35.09
CA ASP A 475 -21.33 -25.08 34.75
C ASP A 475 -21.85 -25.50 33.34
N TYR A 476 -22.28 -26.77 33.22
CA TYR A 476 -22.54 -27.40 31.92
C TYR A 476 -23.72 -26.80 31.14
N GLU A 477 -24.77 -26.33 31.81
CA GLU A 477 -25.90 -25.66 31.16
C GLU A 477 -25.45 -24.37 30.45
N GLU A 478 -24.74 -23.48 31.14
CA GLU A 478 -24.14 -22.28 30.55
C GLU A 478 -23.04 -22.62 29.52
N ALA A 479 -22.37 -23.77 29.63
CA ALA A 479 -21.44 -24.26 28.61
C ALA A 479 -22.16 -24.61 27.29
N ILE A 480 -23.31 -25.29 27.35
CA ILE A 480 -24.16 -25.56 26.17
C ILE A 480 -24.61 -24.25 25.53
N VAL A 481 -25.16 -23.32 26.31
CA VAL A 481 -25.58 -22.00 25.78
C VAL A 481 -24.41 -21.27 25.09
N SER A 482 -23.20 -21.33 25.68
CA SER A 482 -22.01 -20.71 25.09
C SER A 482 -21.55 -21.39 23.79
N ALA A 483 -21.77 -22.70 23.64
CA ALA A 483 -21.49 -23.41 22.40
C ALA A 483 -22.56 -23.12 21.33
N GLU A 484 -23.83 -23.00 21.74
CA GLU A 484 -24.93 -22.63 20.83
C GLU A 484 -24.78 -21.20 20.30
N GLU A 485 -24.32 -20.23 21.11
CA GLU A 485 -24.00 -18.88 20.60
C GLU A 485 -22.78 -18.85 19.66
N ALA A 486 -21.81 -19.76 19.82
CA ALA A 486 -20.74 -19.94 18.83
C ALA A 486 -21.29 -20.51 17.51
N LEU A 487 -22.17 -21.52 17.58
CA LEU A 487 -22.79 -22.14 16.40
C LEU A 487 -23.81 -21.24 15.70
N ASN A 488 -24.43 -20.28 16.41
CA ASN A 488 -25.26 -19.22 15.82
C ASN A 488 -24.44 -18.24 14.95
N LEU A 489 -23.12 -18.18 15.14
CA LEU A 489 -22.18 -17.32 14.39
C LEU A 489 -21.41 -18.11 13.33
N ASN A 490 -21.08 -19.37 13.63
CA ASN A 490 -20.26 -20.26 12.82
C ASN A 490 -20.72 -21.73 13.05
N ASP A 491 -21.67 -22.19 12.26
CA ASP A 491 -22.25 -23.54 12.36
C ASP A 491 -21.29 -24.66 11.91
N ASP A 492 -20.19 -24.32 11.22
CA ASP A 492 -19.10 -25.22 10.89
C ASP A 492 -18.01 -25.33 11.99
N SER A 493 -18.20 -24.68 13.15
CA SER A 493 -17.28 -24.78 14.28
C SER A 493 -17.31 -26.16 14.95
N VAL A 494 -16.47 -27.07 14.42
CA VAL A 494 -16.24 -28.44 14.95
C VAL A 494 -15.96 -28.44 16.46
N GLN A 495 -15.20 -27.45 16.96
CA GLN A 495 -14.89 -27.36 18.39
C GLN A 495 -16.09 -26.91 19.22
N ALA A 496 -16.99 -26.08 18.69
CA ALA A 496 -18.22 -25.72 19.38
C ALA A 496 -19.20 -26.90 19.47
N TRP A 497 -19.39 -27.65 18.37
CA TRP A 497 -20.16 -28.91 18.38
C TRP A 497 -19.60 -29.91 19.39
N TYR A 498 -18.27 -30.12 19.40
CA TYR A 498 -17.63 -31.00 20.37
C TYR A 498 -17.86 -30.55 21.82
N ASN A 499 -17.69 -29.25 22.13
CA ASN A 499 -17.91 -28.71 23.47
C ASN A 499 -19.39 -28.86 23.90
N ARG A 500 -20.34 -28.68 22.97
CA ARG A 500 -21.78 -28.89 23.21
C ARG A 500 -22.05 -30.35 23.58
N GLY A 501 -21.54 -31.30 22.78
CA GLY A 501 -21.66 -32.74 23.05
C GLY A 501 -21.02 -33.16 24.38
N ALA A 502 -19.87 -32.59 24.73
CA ALA A 502 -19.18 -32.86 26.00
C ALA A 502 -19.98 -32.38 27.22
N ALA A 503 -20.65 -31.23 27.13
CA ALA A 503 -21.53 -30.73 28.17
C ALA A 503 -22.86 -31.50 28.26
N GLN A 504 -23.45 -31.89 27.12
CA GLN A 504 -24.65 -32.73 27.09
C GLN A 504 -24.40 -34.12 27.68
N SER A 505 -23.25 -34.75 27.38
CA SER A 505 -22.83 -36.01 28.02
C SER A 505 -22.67 -35.87 29.54
N ALA A 506 -22.11 -34.75 30.02
CA ALA A 506 -21.97 -34.50 31.47
C ALA A 506 -23.33 -34.34 32.18
N LEU A 507 -24.30 -33.69 31.52
CA LEU A 507 -25.70 -33.61 31.96
C LEU A 507 -26.52 -34.89 31.72
N LYS A 508 -25.94 -35.89 31.05
CA LYS A 508 -26.56 -37.17 30.69
C LYS A 508 -27.68 -37.08 29.66
N ASP A 509 -27.72 -36.00 28.89
CA ASP A 509 -28.44 -35.94 27.62
C ASP A 509 -27.62 -36.66 26.54
N TYR A 510 -27.54 -37.99 26.65
CA TYR A 510 -26.75 -38.81 25.73
C TYR A 510 -27.28 -38.76 24.29
N ARG A 511 -28.54 -38.37 24.07
CA ARG A 511 -29.10 -38.23 22.71
C ARG A 511 -28.67 -36.93 22.06
N GLY A 512 -28.87 -35.80 22.74
CA GLY A 512 -28.36 -34.52 22.24
C GLY A 512 -26.83 -34.53 22.13
N ALA A 513 -26.13 -35.27 22.99
CA ALA A 513 -24.69 -35.48 22.85
C ALA A 513 -24.32 -36.25 21.56
N ILE A 514 -25.02 -37.35 21.24
CA ILE A 514 -24.82 -38.07 19.97
C ILE A 514 -25.07 -37.16 18.78
N GLU A 515 -26.17 -36.39 18.77
CA GLU A 515 -26.48 -35.42 17.72
C GLU A 515 -25.33 -34.40 17.53
N SER A 516 -24.80 -33.84 18.62
CA SER A 516 -23.65 -32.91 18.57
C SER A 516 -22.33 -33.58 18.16
N TYR A 517 -22.11 -34.88 18.43
CA TYR A 517 -20.92 -35.60 17.96
C TYR A 517 -21.05 -36.10 16.51
N ASP A 518 -22.27 -36.35 16.02
CA ASP A 518 -22.52 -36.66 14.61
C ASP A 518 -22.17 -35.43 13.74
N GLU A 519 -22.57 -34.21 14.15
CA GLU A 519 -22.17 -32.94 13.48
C GLU A 519 -20.64 -32.68 13.49
N VAL A 520 -19.90 -33.23 14.46
CA VAL A 520 -18.42 -33.24 14.43
C VAL A 520 -17.88 -34.23 13.39
N LEU A 521 -18.44 -35.44 13.38
CA LEU A 521 -17.90 -36.56 12.59
C LEU A 521 -18.30 -36.51 11.11
N ASP A 522 -19.37 -35.79 10.77
CA ASP A 522 -19.71 -35.43 9.39
C ASP A 522 -18.74 -34.37 8.80
N ARG A 523 -18.00 -33.65 9.65
CA ARG A 523 -16.97 -32.66 9.26
C ARG A 523 -15.54 -33.21 9.33
N ASP A 524 -15.23 -33.97 10.38
CA ASP A 524 -13.99 -34.75 10.50
C ASP A 524 -14.31 -36.17 11.00
N GLU A 525 -14.47 -37.12 10.07
CA GLU A 525 -14.67 -38.55 10.32
C GLU A 525 -13.64 -39.18 11.28
N LYS A 526 -12.51 -38.50 11.54
CA LYS A 526 -11.37 -38.99 12.33
C LYS A 526 -11.14 -38.18 13.60
N TYR A 527 -12.10 -37.35 14.01
CA TYR A 527 -12.04 -36.63 15.28
C TYR A 527 -12.20 -37.61 16.47
N ALA A 528 -11.09 -38.20 16.89
CA ALA A 528 -11.07 -39.33 17.83
C ALA A 528 -11.84 -39.07 19.14
N GLY A 529 -11.79 -37.84 19.68
CA GLY A 529 -12.52 -37.47 20.89
C GLY A 529 -14.05 -37.53 20.74
N ALA A 530 -14.58 -37.27 19.54
CA ALA A 530 -16.01 -37.35 19.26
C ALA A 530 -16.46 -38.80 19.01
N LEU A 531 -15.60 -39.65 18.44
CA LEU A 531 -15.83 -41.10 18.41
C LEU A 531 -15.88 -41.66 19.85
N THR A 532 -14.96 -41.27 20.73
CA THR A 532 -15.02 -41.63 22.16
C THR A 532 -16.29 -41.10 22.82
N GLY A 533 -16.60 -39.81 22.65
CA GLY A 533 -17.79 -39.17 23.24
C GLY A 533 -19.11 -39.81 22.78
N ARG A 534 -19.26 -40.09 21.48
CA ARG A 534 -20.42 -40.76 20.89
C ARG A 534 -20.52 -42.21 21.34
N GLY A 535 -19.41 -42.93 21.38
CA GLY A 535 -19.35 -44.31 21.87
C GLY A 535 -19.76 -44.45 23.35
N VAL A 536 -19.31 -43.52 24.21
CA VAL A 536 -19.73 -43.44 25.63
C VAL A 536 -21.21 -43.12 25.76
N ALA A 537 -21.73 -42.18 24.98
CA ALA A 537 -23.15 -41.84 24.97
C ALA A 537 -24.04 -43.01 24.49
N ARG A 538 -23.64 -43.70 23.41
CA ARG A 538 -24.30 -44.91 22.88
C ARG A 538 -24.27 -46.06 23.89
N PHE A 539 -23.15 -46.29 24.57
CA PHE A 539 -23.06 -47.26 25.67
C PHE A 539 -24.10 -46.99 26.76
N HIS A 540 -24.25 -45.73 27.20
CA HIS A 540 -25.25 -45.36 28.21
C HIS A 540 -26.71 -45.41 27.74
N LEU A 541 -26.97 -45.49 26.42
CA LEU A 541 -28.30 -45.75 25.85
C LEU A 541 -28.58 -47.25 25.62
N GLY A 542 -27.59 -48.12 25.77
CA GLY A 542 -27.68 -49.55 25.45
C GLY A 542 -27.44 -49.88 23.97
N GLU A 543 -26.90 -48.94 23.20
CA GLU A 543 -26.59 -49.06 21.77
C GLU A 543 -25.20 -49.72 21.60
N HIS A 544 -25.05 -50.91 22.20
CA HIS A 544 -23.77 -51.55 22.51
C HIS A 544 -22.93 -51.94 21.28
N GLU A 545 -23.55 -52.32 20.16
CA GLU A 545 -22.84 -52.68 18.92
C GLU A 545 -22.20 -51.44 18.26
N ASP A 546 -22.97 -50.36 18.11
CA ASP A 546 -22.50 -49.08 17.55
C ASP A 546 -21.50 -48.40 18.48
N ALA A 547 -21.72 -48.45 19.80
CA ALA A 547 -20.77 -47.99 20.81
C ALA A 547 -19.40 -48.71 20.67
N MET A 548 -19.41 -50.04 20.55
CA MET A 548 -18.19 -50.82 20.37
C MET A 548 -17.46 -50.46 19.07
N MET A 549 -18.18 -50.18 17.98
CA MET A 549 -17.59 -49.75 16.70
C MET A 549 -16.93 -48.37 16.81
N ASP A 550 -17.62 -47.39 17.40
CA ASP A 550 -17.07 -46.04 17.61
C ASP A 550 -15.80 -46.06 18.46
N LEU A 551 -15.82 -46.76 19.60
CA LEU A 551 -14.70 -46.83 20.54
C LEU A 551 -13.49 -47.59 19.95
N GLN A 552 -13.72 -48.60 19.11
CA GLN A 552 -12.64 -49.27 18.37
C GLN A 552 -12.02 -48.36 17.29
N MET A 553 -12.83 -47.53 16.63
CA MET A 553 -12.33 -46.54 15.68
C MET A 553 -11.56 -45.40 16.38
N ALA A 554 -12.03 -44.95 17.54
CA ALA A 554 -11.32 -44.01 18.40
C ALA A 554 -9.94 -44.54 18.82
N LEU A 555 -9.87 -45.79 19.33
CA LEU A 555 -8.59 -46.40 19.72
C LEU A 555 -7.66 -46.74 18.54
N ALA A 556 -8.18 -46.86 17.31
CA ALA A 556 -7.35 -46.97 16.11
C ALA A 556 -6.67 -45.64 15.73
N LEU A 557 -7.22 -44.51 16.18
CA LEU A 557 -6.71 -43.15 15.94
C LEU A 557 -5.87 -42.64 17.12
N ASN A 558 -6.34 -42.88 18.36
CA ASN A 558 -5.64 -42.60 19.61
C ASN A 558 -5.61 -43.85 20.51
N PRO A 559 -4.58 -44.72 20.39
CA PRO A 559 -4.45 -45.93 21.21
C PRO A 559 -4.32 -45.69 22.72
N GLU A 560 -4.13 -44.45 23.16
CA GLU A 560 -3.95 -44.11 24.58
C GLU A 560 -5.17 -43.40 25.22
N ASP A 561 -6.32 -43.37 24.55
CA ASP A 561 -7.58 -42.92 25.14
C ASP A 561 -8.03 -43.87 26.28
N GLU A 562 -7.88 -43.44 27.53
CA GLU A 562 -8.26 -44.24 28.71
C GLU A 562 -9.77 -44.40 28.83
N LEU A 563 -10.56 -43.37 28.49
CA LEU A 563 -12.03 -43.41 28.56
C LEU A 563 -12.60 -44.40 27.54
N ALA A 564 -12.02 -44.46 26.33
CA ALA A 564 -12.41 -45.45 25.33
C ALA A 564 -12.06 -46.89 25.74
N LYS A 565 -10.90 -47.10 26.39
CA LYS A 565 -10.50 -48.41 26.95
C LYS A 565 -11.47 -48.86 28.04
N GLU A 566 -11.71 -48.02 29.06
CA GLU A 566 -12.60 -48.35 30.18
C GLU A 566 -14.03 -48.67 29.72
N THR A 567 -14.54 -47.92 28.75
CA THR A 567 -15.89 -48.14 28.20
C THR A 567 -16.00 -49.45 27.41
N LEU A 568 -14.97 -49.81 26.63
CA LEU A 568 -14.90 -51.11 25.95
C LEU A 568 -14.74 -52.28 26.92
N GLU A 569 -13.98 -52.11 28.01
CA GLU A 569 -13.89 -53.13 29.06
C GLU A 569 -15.25 -53.33 29.75
N ALA A 570 -15.97 -52.26 30.08
CA ALA A 570 -17.33 -52.34 30.63
C ALA A 570 -18.30 -53.07 29.69
N LEU A 571 -18.36 -52.69 28.41
CA LEU A 571 -19.12 -53.38 27.36
C LEU A 571 -18.82 -54.89 27.31
N SER A 572 -17.54 -55.26 27.39
CA SER A 572 -17.10 -56.66 27.35
C SER A 572 -17.56 -57.48 28.55
N LEU A 573 -17.78 -56.85 29.71
CA LEU A 573 -18.23 -57.51 30.95
C LEU A 573 -19.75 -57.67 30.99
N GLU A 574 -20.52 -56.69 30.50
CA GLU A 574 -21.99 -56.81 30.43
C GLU A 574 -22.42 -57.93 29.46
N GLY A 575 -21.79 -58.03 28.28
CA GLY A 575 -22.04 -59.12 27.33
C GLY A 575 -21.72 -60.52 27.86
N GLN A 576 -20.83 -60.65 28.87
CA GLN A 576 -20.58 -61.92 29.57
C GLN A 576 -21.67 -62.23 30.62
N GLY A 577 -22.36 -61.23 31.15
CA GLY A 577 -23.43 -61.38 32.16
C GLY A 577 -24.80 -61.77 31.61
N GLU A 578 -24.99 -61.76 30.29
CA GLU A 578 -26.22 -62.21 29.62
C GLU A 578 -26.14 -63.66 29.13
N GLY A 579 -24.94 -64.20 28.89
CA GLY A 579 -24.74 -65.56 28.37
C GLY A 579 -24.95 -66.70 29.37
N ASP A 580 -25.21 -66.40 30.65
CA ASP A 580 -25.22 -67.35 31.78
C ASP A 580 -26.57 -67.36 32.53
N LYS A 581 -27.69 -67.13 31.82
CA LYS A 581 -29.09 -67.09 32.31
C LYS A 581 -30.04 -67.96 31.48
#